data_AF-A0A973R9P1-F1
#
_entry.id   AF-A0A973R9P1-F1
#
_cell.length_a   1.000
_cell.length_b   1.000
_cell.length_c   1.000
_cell.angle_alpha   90.00
_cell.angle_beta   90.00
_cell.angle_gamma   90.00
#
_symmetry.space_group_name_H-M   'P 1'
#
loop_
_entity.id
_entity.type
_entity.pdbx_description
1 polymer ?
#
loop_
_entity_poly.entity_id
_entity_poly.type
_entity_poly.pdbx_seq_one_letter_code
_entity_poly.pdbx_strand_id
1 'polypeptide(L)'
;AGGRDAWIATGGAERSRVFHSSDRGRTWTVADTPIPAGDPAKGVFALAFRDRHRGIAVGGDYQPGNPSPDAGAVTRDGGATWQPAATPPPAYRSGVTWLPHLPFAAVAVGPTGSDVTYSGGVRWETFDGGSFDTVSCAPDLSCWASGEQGRIARLRLR
;
A
#
# COMPACT_ATOMS: atom_id res chain seq x y z
N ALA A 1 12.39 -6.76 -0.32
CA ALA A 1 11.92 -8.12 0.00
C ALA A 1 13.08 -9.13 0.00
N GLY A 2 12.99 -10.22 0.79
CA GLY A 2 13.96 -11.31 0.76
C GLY A 2 13.71 -12.27 -0.42
N GLY A 3 14.75 -12.95 -0.92
CA GLY A 3 14.66 -13.80 -2.13
C GLY A 3 13.87 -15.11 -1.98
N ARG A 4 13.17 -15.29 -0.86
CA ARG A 4 12.30 -16.44 -0.55
C ARG A 4 10.90 -16.02 -0.09
N ASP A 5 10.73 -14.74 0.22
CA ASP A 5 9.51 -14.24 0.80
C ASP A 5 8.46 -13.96 -0.27
N ALA A 6 7.20 -14.22 0.04
CA ALA A 6 6.05 -13.82 -0.76
C ALA A 6 4.95 -13.28 0.17
N TRP A 7 4.31 -12.20 -0.25
CA TRP A 7 3.16 -11.63 0.45
C TRP A 7 1.98 -11.50 -0.51
N ILE A 8 0.79 -11.85 -0.03
CA ILE A 8 -0.47 -11.70 -0.77
C ILE A 8 -1.46 -11.01 0.16
N ALA A 9 -2.12 -9.97 -0.31
CA ALA A 9 -3.18 -9.32 0.43
C ALA A 9 -4.55 -9.74 -0.09
N THR A 10 -5.55 -9.73 0.80
CA THR A 10 -6.95 -10.01 0.43
C THR A 10 -7.88 -8.98 1.04
N GLY A 11 -9.00 -8.75 0.37
CA GLY A 11 -10.15 -7.97 0.83
C GLY A 11 -11.46 -8.62 0.36
N GLY A 12 -12.54 -7.85 0.36
CA GLY A 12 -13.85 -8.25 -0.15
C GLY A 12 -14.59 -9.28 0.71
N ALA A 13 -14.13 -9.49 1.94
CA ALA A 13 -14.64 -10.48 2.89
C ALA A 13 -14.73 -9.89 4.30
N GLU A 14 -15.15 -10.69 5.27
CA GLU A 14 -15.26 -10.27 6.68
C GLU A 14 -13.97 -9.63 7.22
N ARG A 15 -12.81 -10.09 6.75
CA ARG A 15 -11.48 -9.63 7.19
C ARG A 15 -10.58 -9.28 6.00
N SER A 16 -9.92 -8.13 6.11
CA SER A 16 -8.79 -7.73 5.28
C SER A 16 -7.52 -8.35 5.84
N ARG A 17 -6.83 -9.17 5.04
CA ARG A 17 -5.76 -10.07 5.51
C ARG A 17 -4.51 -9.94 4.66
N VAL A 18 -3.37 -10.25 5.27
CA VAL A 18 -2.10 -10.47 4.57
C VAL A 18 -1.60 -11.87 4.87
N PHE A 19 -1.32 -12.60 3.80
CA PHE A 19 -0.67 -13.89 3.81
C PHE A 19 0.83 -13.69 3.59
N HIS A 20 1.66 -14.39 4.36
CA HIS A 20 3.12 -14.37 4.20
C HIS A 20 3.64 -15.80 4.07
N SER A 21 4.56 -15.98 3.13
CA SER A 21 5.36 -17.20 3.00
C SER A 21 6.83 -16.82 3.05
N SER A 22 7.63 -17.61 3.77
CA SER A 22 9.09 -17.48 3.83
C SER A 22 9.84 -18.59 3.07
N ASP A 23 9.10 -19.46 2.38
CA ASP A 23 9.60 -20.67 1.73
C ASP A 23 9.19 -20.81 0.26
N ARG A 24 8.99 -19.65 -0.40
CA ARG A 24 8.58 -19.52 -1.80
C ARG A 24 7.16 -20.05 -2.07
N GLY A 25 6.25 -19.81 -1.14
CA GLY A 25 4.83 -20.12 -1.29
C GLY A 25 4.44 -21.57 -0.95
N ARG A 26 5.33 -22.35 -0.31
CA ARG A 26 4.99 -23.73 0.10
C ARG A 26 4.13 -23.73 1.36
N THR A 27 4.45 -22.88 2.31
CA THR A 27 3.66 -22.67 3.53
C THR A 27 3.31 -21.20 3.70
N TRP A 28 2.18 -20.96 4.36
CA TRP A 28 1.62 -19.63 4.53
C TRP A 28 1.18 -19.41 5.97
N THR A 29 1.53 -18.25 6.52
CA THR A 29 0.88 -17.67 7.70
C THR A 29 -0.07 -16.58 7.25
N VAL A 30 -1.04 -16.24 8.10
CA VAL A 30 -2.02 -15.19 7.82
C VAL A 30 -2.17 -14.28 9.03
N ALA A 31 -2.28 -12.99 8.78
CA ALA A 31 -2.60 -11.99 9.77
C ALA A 31 -3.74 -11.09 9.27
N ASP A 32 -4.64 -10.75 10.18
CA ASP A 32 -5.63 -9.70 9.94
C ASP A 32 -4.93 -8.32 9.94
N THR A 33 -5.50 -7.40 9.19
CA THR A 33 -5.05 -6.00 9.12
C THR A 33 -6.13 -5.07 9.68
N PRO A 34 -5.77 -3.86 10.13
CA PRO A 34 -6.75 -2.86 10.54
C PRO A 34 -7.41 -2.13 9.35
N ILE A 35 -7.00 -2.41 8.11
CA ILE A 35 -7.59 -1.82 6.91
C ILE A 35 -9.08 -2.22 6.82
N PRO A 36 -9.99 -1.30 6.40
CA PRO A 36 -11.42 -1.60 6.27
C PRO A 36 -11.73 -2.94 5.59
N ALA A 37 -12.75 -3.63 6.11
CA ALA A 37 -13.20 -4.95 5.67
C ALA A 37 -14.72 -5.07 5.82
N GLY A 38 -15.26 -6.29 5.65
CA GLY A 38 -16.67 -6.60 5.88
C GLY A 38 -17.61 -6.24 4.73
N ASP A 39 -17.07 -5.75 3.62
CA ASP A 39 -17.81 -5.40 2.41
C ASP A 39 -17.01 -5.86 1.17
N PRO A 40 -17.66 -6.34 0.09
CA PRO A 40 -16.99 -6.69 -1.16
C PRO A 40 -16.10 -5.57 -1.73
N ALA A 41 -16.41 -4.31 -1.45
CA ALA A 41 -15.65 -3.16 -1.93
C ALA A 41 -14.47 -2.74 -1.03
N LYS A 42 -14.30 -3.39 0.12
CA LYS A 42 -13.31 -3.01 1.14
C LYS A 42 -12.17 -4.01 1.21
N GLY A 43 -10.95 -3.55 1.38
CA GLY A 43 -9.80 -4.45 1.37
C GLY A 43 -8.46 -3.79 1.52
N VAL A 44 -7.42 -4.62 1.70
CA VAL A 44 -6.07 -4.25 1.30
C VAL A 44 -5.96 -4.41 -0.21
N PHE A 45 -5.54 -3.36 -0.91
CA PHE A 45 -5.40 -3.37 -2.37
C PHE A 45 -3.94 -3.34 -2.82
N ALA A 46 -3.02 -2.85 -1.98
CA ALA A 46 -1.60 -2.88 -2.30
C ALA A 46 -0.71 -3.08 -1.08
N LEU A 47 0.41 -3.75 -1.31
CA LEU A 47 1.49 -3.99 -0.35
C LEU A 47 2.81 -3.49 -0.91
N ALA A 48 3.65 -2.93 -0.05
CA ALA A 48 5.05 -2.63 -0.38
C ALA A 48 5.97 -3.04 0.76
N PHE A 49 6.84 -4.02 0.53
CA PHE A 49 7.83 -4.49 1.50
C PHE A 49 9.22 -3.98 1.17
N ARG A 50 9.79 -3.18 2.08
CA ARG A 50 11.16 -2.66 1.93
C ARG A 50 12.17 -3.79 2.09
N ASP A 51 11.97 -4.59 3.13
CA ASP A 51 12.79 -5.75 3.47
C ASP A 51 11.89 -6.86 4.02
N ARG A 52 12.48 -7.87 4.68
CA ARG A 52 11.73 -9.01 5.22
C ARG A 52 10.85 -8.68 6.44
N HIS A 53 11.02 -7.48 7.02
CA HIS A 53 10.39 -7.08 8.28
C HIS A 53 9.44 -5.90 8.09
N ARG A 54 9.85 -4.91 7.30
CA ARG A 54 9.15 -3.63 7.14
C ARG A 54 8.27 -3.63 5.91
N GLY A 55 6.96 -3.51 6.12
CA GLY A 55 5.95 -3.50 5.07
C GLY A 55 4.89 -2.41 5.30
N ILE A 56 4.30 -1.96 4.21
CA ILE A 56 3.16 -1.06 4.16
C ILE A 56 2.01 -1.78 3.48
N ALA A 57 0.80 -1.61 4.02
CA ALA A 57 -0.45 -1.97 3.38
C ALA A 57 -1.29 -0.72 3.19
N VAL A 58 -1.86 -0.57 2.00
CA VAL A 58 -2.87 0.45 1.72
C VAL A 58 -4.10 -0.20 1.08
N GLY A 59 -5.23 0.48 1.21
CA GLY A 59 -6.49 -0.01 0.69
C GLY A 59 -7.62 0.92 1.09
N GLY A 60 -8.74 0.36 1.54
CA GLY A 60 -9.93 1.10 1.90
C GLY A 60 -11.17 0.60 1.16
N ASP A 61 -12.16 1.47 1.03
CA ASP A 61 -13.40 1.28 0.27
C ASP A 61 -13.26 1.99 -1.09
N TYR A 62 -13.28 1.23 -2.19
CA TYR A 62 -13.13 1.82 -3.52
C TYR A 62 -14.40 2.52 -4.03
N GLN A 63 -15.53 2.41 -3.33
CA GLN A 63 -16.78 3.02 -3.78
C GLN A 63 -16.65 4.55 -3.84
N PRO A 64 -17.03 5.19 -4.96
CA PRO A 64 -16.93 6.64 -5.09
C PRO A 64 -17.69 7.38 -4.00
N GLY A 65 -17.04 8.36 -3.37
CA GLY A 65 -17.64 9.19 -2.32
C GLY A 65 -17.63 8.57 -0.92
N ASN A 66 -17.29 7.28 -0.78
CA ASN A 66 -17.16 6.67 0.54
C ASN A 66 -15.83 7.06 1.19
N PRO A 67 -15.83 7.46 2.47
CA PRO A 67 -14.59 7.63 3.20
C PRO A 67 -13.90 6.28 3.39
N SER A 68 -12.58 6.28 3.36
CA SER A 68 -11.76 5.12 3.73
C SER A 68 -10.98 5.45 5.01
N PRO A 69 -11.64 5.42 6.19
CA PRO A 69 -10.90 5.55 7.45
C PRO A 69 -9.88 4.42 7.54
N ASP A 70 -8.73 4.69 8.17
CA ASP A 70 -7.70 3.67 8.39
C ASP A 70 -7.19 3.00 7.10
N ALA A 71 -7.14 3.73 5.98
CA ALA A 71 -6.68 3.25 4.66
C ALA A 71 -5.18 2.90 4.57
N GLY A 72 -4.46 2.87 5.69
CA GLY A 72 -3.04 2.60 5.76
C GLY A 72 -2.66 1.85 7.03
N ALA A 73 -1.78 0.85 6.89
CA ALA A 73 -1.21 0.09 8.00
C ALA A 73 0.25 -0.26 7.73
N VAL A 74 1.01 -0.47 8.81
CA VAL A 74 2.43 -0.84 8.75
C VAL A 74 2.73 -2.09 9.56
N THR A 75 3.71 -2.85 9.11
CA THR A 75 4.28 -3.98 9.85
C THR A 75 5.78 -3.78 10.05
N ARG A 76 6.29 -4.32 11.17
CA ARG A 76 7.72 -4.34 11.51
C ARG A 76 8.27 -5.76 11.72
N ASP A 77 7.44 -6.78 11.51
CA ASP A 77 7.73 -8.18 11.77
C ASP A 77 7.36 -9.08 10.57
N GLY A 78 7.39 -8.52 9.36
CA GLY A 78 7.20 -9.28 8.13
C GLY A 78 5.73 -9.58 7.81
N GLY A 79 4.80 -8.86 8.44
CA GLY A 79 3.37 -9.02 8.23
C GLY A 79 2.71 -9.97 9.24
N ALA A 80 3.41 -10.37 10.30
CA ALA A 80 2.83 -11.15 11.39
C ALA A 80 1.89 -10.28 12.25
N THR A 81 2.21 -9.00 12.43
CA THR A 81 1.33 -8.00 13.04
C THR A 81 1.28 -6.71 12.22
N TRP A 82 0.12 -6.04 12.27
CA TRP A 82 -0.15 -4.80 11.56
C TRP A 82 -0.65 -3.72 12.51
N GLN A 83 -0.09 -2.52 12.40
CA GLN A 83 -0.47 -1.34 13.17
C GLN A 83 -1.08 -0.31 12.24
N PRO A 84 -2.20 0.32 12.59
CA PRO A 84 -2.79 1.37 11.77
C PRO A 84 -1.83 2.56 11.65
N ALA A 85 -1.86 3.23 10.50
CA ALA A 85 -1.17 4.51 10.34
C ALA A 85 -1.77 5.55 11.30
N ALA A 86 -0.92 6.31 11.98
CA ALA A 86 -1.37 7.40 12.85
C ALA A 86 -2.03 8.55 12.05
N THR A 87 -1.62 8.71 10.79
CA THR A 87 -2.30 9.58 9.82
C THR A 87 -2.37 8.80 8.51
N PRO A 88 -3.47 8.07 8.25
CA PRO A 88 -3.61 7.27 7.04
C PRO A 88 -3.80 8.16 5.80
N PRO A 89 -3.66 7.62 4.58
CA PRO A 89 -4.20 8.29 3.39
C PRO A 89 -5.67 8.65 3.62
N PRO A 90 -6.14 9.81 3.13
CA PRO A 90 -7.50 10.28 3.44
C PRO A 90 -8.60 9.50 2.70
N ALA A 91 -8.23 8.70 1.71
CA ALA A 91 -9.13 7.94 0.86
C ALA A 91 -8.46 6.64 0.39
N TYR A 92 -9.24 5.81 -0.31
CA TYR A 92 -8.78 4.58 -0.93
C TYR A 92 -7.52 4.77 -1.79
N ARG A 93 -6.54 3.87 -1.62
CA ARG A 93 -5.34 3.78 -2.46
C ARG A 93 -5.19 2.37 -3.02
N SER A 94 -5.00 2.31 -4.33
CA SER A 94 -4.92 1.09 -5.14
C SER A 94 -3.49 0.63 -5.37
N GLY A 95 -2.50 1.52 -5.18
CA GLY A 95 -1.08 1.21 -5.36
C GLY A 95 -0.22 1.85 -4.28
N VAL A 96 0.87 1.18 -3.90
CA VAL A 96 1.91 1.74 -3.02
C VAL A 96 3.28 1.21 -3.40
N THR A 97 4.30 2.06 -3.29
CA THR A 97 5.68 1.67 -3.56
C THR A 97 6.66 2.48 -2.70
N TRP A 98 7.79 1.86 -2.36
CA TRP A 98 8.88 2.56 -1.67
C TRP A 98 9.66 3.42 -2.66
N LEU A 99 10.04 4.62 -2.24
CA LEU A 99 11.00 5.41 -2.99
C LEU A 99 12.40 4.76 -2.91
N PRO A 100 13.11 4.59 -4.03
CA PRO A 100 14.45 4.06 -4.01
C PRO A 100 15.38 4.94 -3.18
N HIS A 101 16.36 4.33 -2.51
CA HIS A 101 17.36 5.00 -1.66
C HIS A 101 16.85 5.76 -0.43
N LEU A 102 15.54 5.95 -0.26
CA LEU A 102 14.92 6.58 0.91
C LEU A 102 14.22 5.51 1.76
N PRO A 103 14.85 5.01 2.86
CA PRO A 103 14.34 3.86 3.61
C PRO A 103 13.06 4.14 4.41
N PHE A 104 12.64 5.40 4.47
CA PHE A 104 11.46 5.87 5.19
C PHE A 104 10.41 6.50 4.26
N ALA A 105 10.66 6.58 2.95
CA ALA A 105 9.77 7.27 2.03
C ALA A 105 9.06 6.32 1.07
N ALA A 106 7.76 6.53 0.89
CA ALA A 106 6.92 5.77 -0.02
C ALA A 106 5.84 6.67 -0.62
N VAL A 107 5.30 6.25 -1.75
CA VAL A 107 4.18 6.90 -2.42
C VAL A 107 3.04 5.90 -2.55
N ALA A 108 1.83 6.34 -2.24
CA ALA A 108 0.59 5.63 -2.50
C ALA A 108 -0.23 6.41 -3.52
N VAL A 109 -0.95 5.71 -4.39
CA VAL A 109 -1.79 6.31 -5.43
C VAL A 109 -3.18 5.68 -5.44
N GLY A 110 -4.16 6.43 -5.89
CA GLY A 110 -5.52 5.96 -6.11
C GLY A 110 -6.32 6.90 -7.02
N PRO A 111 -7.59 6.58 -7.28
CA PRO A 111 -8.45 7.35 -8.19
C PRO A 111 -8.69 8.80 -7.76
N THR A 112 -8.49 9.12 -6.47
CA THR A 112 -8.77 10.44 -5.87
C THR A 112 -7.52 11.17 -5.40
N GLY A 113 -6.32 10.67 -5.74
CA GLY A 113 -5.08 11.37 -5.42
C GLY A 113 -3.89 10.46 -5.12
N SER A 114 -2.77 11.11 -4.85
CA SER A 114 -1.51 10.48 -4.44
C SER A 114 -1.02 11.07 -3.14
N ASP A 115 -0.49 10.21 -2.28
CA ASP A 115 0.03 10.56 -0.97
C ASP A 115 1.48 10.12 -0.83
N VAL A 116 2.26 10.91 -0.12
CA VAL A 116 3.65 10.62 0.23
C VAL A 116 3.76 10.40 1.73
N THR A 117 4.64 9.49 2.12
CA THR A 117 5.08 9.35 3.50
C THR A 117 6.58 9.54 3.57
N TYR A 118 7.06 10.15 4.65
CA TYR A 118 8.48 10.18 5.05
C TYR A 118 8.70 9.50 6.41
N SER A 119 7.71 8.74 6.88
CA SER A 119 7.71 8.06 8.18
C SER A 119 7.51 6.55 8.06
N GLY A 120 7.76 6.00 6.86
CA GLY A 120 7.61 4.58 6.56
C GLY A 120 6.16 4.10 6.59
N GLY A 121 5.20 4.97 6.25
CA GLY A 121 3.77 4.64 6.18
C GLY A 121 2.96 4.98 7.44
N VAL A 122 3.58 5.55 8.47
CA VAL A 122 2.89 5.93 9.72
C VAL A 122 2.08 7.22 9.58
N ARG A 123 2.59 8.18 8.79
CA ARG A 123 1.94 9.45 8.47
C ARG A 123 2.03 9.72 6.97
N TRP A 124 0.90 10.07 6.38
CA TRP A 124 0.74 10.36 4.95
C TRP A 124 0.31 11.81 4.74
N GLU A 125 0.74 12.37 3.61
CA GLU A 125 0.38 13.71 3.16
C GLU A 125 0.03 13.67 1.66
N THR A 126 -1.11 14.26 1.31
CA THR A 126 -1.57 14.35 -0.09
C THR A 126 -0.77 15.40 -0.84
N PHE A 127 -0.23 15.05 -2.00
CA PHE A 127 0.54 15.97 -2.84
C PHE A 127 -0.02 16.13 -4.26
N ASP A 128 -0.94 15.25 -4.68
CA ASP A 128 -1.57 15.29 -6.00
C ASP A 128 -3.02 14.80 -5.89
N GLY A 129 -3.93 15.43 -6.63
CA GLY A 129 -5.35 15.06 -6.69
C GLY A 129 -5.72 14.25 -7.95
N GLY A 130 -4.72 13.82 -8.74
CA GLY A 130 -4.93 13.05 -9.96
C GLY A 130 -5.29 11.59 -9.71
N SER A 131 -5.99 11.01 -10.68
CA SER A 131 -6.39 9.60 -10.69
C SER A 131 -5.26 8.71 -11.24
N PHE A 132 -4.83 7.74 -10.43
CA PHE A 132 -3.93 6.67 -10.82
C PHE A 132 -4.33 5.33 -10.19
N ASP A 133 -4.12 4.24 -10.90
CA ASP A 133 -4.48 2.88 -10.49
C ASP A 133 -3.29 2.13 -9.88
N THR A 134 -2.07 2.41 -10.33
CA THR A 134 -0.86 1.76 -9.83
C THR A 134 0.37 2.66 -9.94
N VAL A 135 1.39 2.34 -9.14
CA VAL A 135 2.67 3.05 -9.08
C VAL A 135 3.81 2.07 -8.92
N SER A 136 4.93 2.32 -9.60
CA SER A 136 6.15 1.53 -9.47
C SER A 136 7.39 2.42 -9.58
N CYS A 137 8.39 2.12 -8.76
CA CYS A 137 9.68 2.81 -8.76
C CYS A 137 10.81 1.85 -9.08
N ALA A 138 11.72 2.28 -9.95
CA ALA A 138 12.93 1.55 -10.31
C ALA A 138 14.15 2.08 -9.53
N PRO A 139 15.24 1.29 -9.38
CA PRO A 139 16.43 1.68 -8.62
C PRO A 139 17.12 2.99 -9.06
N ASP A 140 16.86 3.44 -10.28
CA ASP A 140 17.36 4.69 -10.89
C ASP A 140 16.56 5.94 -10.47
N LEU A 141 15.69 5.83 -9.46
CA LEU A 141 14.75 6.87 -9.00
C LEU A 141 13.61 7.19 -9.96
N SER A 142 13.45 6.43 -11.05
CA SER A 142 12.32 6.59 -11.95
C SER A 142 11.08 5.94 -11.34
N CYS A 143 10.14 6.78 -10.87
CA CYS A 143 8.82 6.35 -10.42
C CYS A 143 7.76 6.72 -11.44
N TRP A 144 6.97 5.74 -11.85
CA TRP A 144 5.90 5.88 -12.83
C TRP A 144 4.58 5.45 -12.24
N ALA A 145 3.51 6.14 -12.63
CA ALA A 145 2.14 5.77 -12.30
C ALA A 145 1.31 5.67 -13.58
N SER A 146 0.36 4.74 -13.60
CA SER A 146 -0.65 4.63 -14.66
C SER A 146 -2.04 4.76 -14.08
N GLY A 147 -2.96 5.36 -14.83
CA GLY A 147 -4.33 5.60 -14.39
C GLY A 147 -5.34 5.49 -15.53
N GLU A 148 -6.54 5.99 -15.25
CA GLU A 148 -7.68 5.96 -16.17
C GLU A 148 -7.35 6.50 -17.56
N GLN A 149 -8.05 5.97 -18.58
CA GLN A 149 -7.97 6.47 -19.96
C GLN A 149 -6.56 6.47 -20.56
N GLY A 150 -5.68 5.57 -20.08
CA GLY A 150 -4.30 5.47 -20.54
C GLY A 150 -3.37 6.55 -19.99
N ARG A 151 -3.75 7.23 -18.91
CA ARG A 151 -2.91 8.23 -18.24
C ARG A 151 -1.62 7.59 -17.75
N ILE A 152 -0.49 8.25 -18.01
CA ILE A 152 0.83 7.88 -17.49
C ILE A 152 1.47 9.14 -16.89
N ALA A 153 2.08 9.01 -15.71
CA ALA A 153 2.84 10.08 -15.09
C ALA A 153 4.18 9.58 -14.57
N ARG A 154 5.13 10.51 -14.48
CA ARG A 154 6.43 10.30 -13.82
C ARG A 154 6.53 11.23 -12.63
N LEU A 155 6.88 10.70 -11.47
CA LEU A 155 7.15 11.49 -10.27
C LEU A 155 8.38 12.37 -10.51
N ARG A 156 8.29 13.65 -10.13
CA ARG A 156 9.44 14.56 -10.08
C ARG A 156 9.67 14.99 -8.64
N LEU A 157 10.78 14.53 -8.07
CA LEU A 157 11.28 15.03 -6.79
C LEU A 157 11.89 16.42 -7.02
N ARG A 158 11.56 17.38 -6.17
CA ARG A 158 12.13 18.74 -6.19
C ARG A 158 12.91 18.97 -4.92
#